data_AF-A0A7D3WXM6-F1
#
_entry.id   AF-A0A7D3WXM6-F1
#
_cell.length_a   1.000
_cell.length_b   1.000
_cell.length_c   1.000
_cell.angle_alpha   90.00
_cell.angle_beta   90.00
_cell.angle_gamma   90.00
#
_symmetry.space_group_name_H-M   'P 1'
#
loop_
_entity.id
_entity.type
_entity.pdbx_description
1 polymer ?
#
loop_
_entity_poly.entity_id
_entity_poly.type
_entity_poly.pdbx_seq_one_letter_code
_entity_poly.pdbx_strand_id
1 'polypeptide(L)'
;MMYRSLLIGSFGCALLSLAGCSDACNGHIESKVLYFKQAPQGELVYANVVNNPGLGSQQTLMREDKEYGTFPHVIIINDPEMKFKGRSKICFDEFTKQPLPADIDLREKDIPRILITK
;
A
#
# COMPACT_ATOMS: atom_id res chain seq x y z
N MET A 1 -15.96 47.83 -50.88
CA MET A 1 -15.21 48.23 -49.67
C MET A 1 -15.43 47.10 -48.65
N MET A 2 -14.53 46.12 -48.44
CA MET A 2 -13.23 46.15 -47.71
C MET A 2 -13.37 46.91 -46.38
N TYR A 3 -13.11 46.38 -45.17
CA TYR A 3 -12.12 45.44 -44.59
C TYR A 3 -12.83 44.50 -43.57
N ARG A 4 -12.53 43.22 -43.30
CA ARG A 4 -11.32 42.39 -43.11
C ARG A 4 -10.63 42.55 -41.73
N SER A 5 -10.58 41.42 -41.01
CA SER A 5 -9.63 40.96 -39.97
C SER A 5 -10.08 41.01 -38.50
N LEU A 6 -9.64 40.16 -37.57
CA LEU A 6 -9.17 38.76 -37.46
C LEU A 6 -8.70 38.65 -35.97
N LEU A 7 -8.78 37.44 -35.39
CA LEU A 7 -7.91 36.88 -34.32
C LEU A 7 -8.35 36.84 -32.84
N ILE A 8 -8.37 35.58 -32.36
CA ILE A 8 -7.66 35.01 -31.17
C ILE A 8 -8.13 35.52 -29.80
N GLY A 9 -8.35 34.72 -28.77
CA GLY A 9 -8.03 33.32 -28.46
C GLY A 9 -8.36 33.12 -26.97
N SER A 10 -8.79 31.91 -26.59
CA SER A 10 -7.99 30.95 -25.78
C SER A 10 -7.91 31.28 -24.28
N PHE A 11 -7.80 30.22 -23.47
CA PHE A 11 -7.62 30.17 -22.01
C PHE A 11 -8.88 30.43 -21.15
N GLY A 12 -9.29 29.55 -20.23
CA GLY A 12 -8.64 28.35 -19.74
C GLY A 12 -9.66 27.51 -18.96
N CYS A 13 -9.71 26.23 -19.33
CA CYS A 13 -10.34 25.18 -18.56
C CYS A 13 -9.56 25.03 -17.24
N ALA A 14 -10.00 25.67 -16.16
CA ALA A 14 -9.47 25.44 -14.83
C ALA A 14 -10.04 24.12 -14.28
N LEU A 15 -9.63 23.01 -14.90
CA LEU A 15 -9.61 21.70 -14.26
C LEU A 15 -8.57 21.78 -13.14
N LEU A 16 -9.01 22.25 -11.96
CA LEU A 16 -8.35 22.01 -10.68
C LEU A 16 -8.37 20.50 -10.45
N SER A 17 -7.40 19.85 -11.09
CA SER A 17 -7.04 18.48 -10.87
C SER A 17 -6.69 18.39 -9.39
N LEU A 18 -7.55 17.73 -8.61
CA LEU A 18 -7.16 17.20 -7.31
C LEU A 18 -6.10 16.12 -7.57
N ALA A 19 -4.87 16.57 -7.85
CA ALA A 19 -3.71 15.76 -7.64
C ALA A 19 -3.58 15.65 -6.12
N GLY A 20 -4.33 14.70 -5.54
CA GLY A 20 -3.89 14.04 -4.34
C GLY A 20 -2.55 13.41 -4.68
N CYS A 21 -1.47 14.18 -4.58
CA CYS A 21 -0.11 13.69 -4.60
C CYS A 21 0.02 12.84 -3.35
N SER A 22 -0.42 11.59 -3.47
CA SER A 22 0.20 10.50 -2.72
C SER A 22 1.68 10.62 -3.07
N ASP A 23 2.47 11.27 -2.22
CA ASP A 23 3.91 11.47 -2.44
C ASP A 23 4.47 10.12 -2.86
N ALA A 24 4.88 9.99 -4.13
CA ALA A 24 5.44 8.75 -4.62
C ALA A 24 6.52 8.35 -3.62
N CYS A 25 6.65 7.06 -3.30
CA CYS A 25 7.62 6.63 -2.30
C CYS A 25 9.09 6.90 -2.73
N ASN A 26 9.39 7.78 -3.70
CA ASN A 26 10.70 8.33 -4.04
C ASN A 26 11.84 7.31 -4.13
N GLY A 27 11.56 6.11 -4.63
CA GLY A 27 12.53 5.00 -4.76
C GLY A 27 12.51 3.99 -3.59
N HIS A 28 11.82 4.30 -2.50
CA HIS A 28 11.54 3.38 -1.39
C HIS A 28 10.54 2.29 -1.78
N ILE A 29 10.50 1.21 -1.01
CA ILE A 29 9.48 0.16 -1.19
C ILE A 29 8.12 0.74 -0.83
N GLU A 30 7.20 0.69 -1.79
CA GLU A 30 5.83 1.15 -1.66
C GLU A 30 4.92 -0.03 -1.39
N SER A 31 4.10 0.09 -0.34
CA SER A 31 3.06 -0.88 -0.04
C SER A 31 1.72 -0.18 0.21
N LYS A 32 0.67 -0.75 -0.37
CA LYS A 32 -0.72 -0.33 -0.12
C LYS A 32 -1.27 -1.15 1.02
N VAL A 33 -1.77 -0.47 2.05
CA VAL A 33 -2.40 -1.13 3.20
C VAL A 33 -3.77 -1.69 2.77
N LEU A 34 -3.98 -2.96 3.10
CA LEU A 34 -5.22 -3.70 2.82
C LEU A 34 -6.13 -3.65 4.05
N TYR A 35 -5.62 -4.09 5.20
CA TYR A 35 -6.30 -3.99 6.48
C TYR A 35 -5.33 -4.16 7.66
N PHE A 36 -5.82 -3.82 8.84
CA PHE A 36 -5.13 -4.00 10.11
C PHE A 36 -5.77 -5.14 10.90
N LYS A 37 -4.98 -5.92 11.64
CA LYS A 37 -5.43 -6.99 12.52
C LYS A 37 -4.73 -6.85 13.87
N GLN A 38 -5.48 -6.75 14.95
CA GLN A 38 -4.91 -6.71 16.30
C GLN A 38 -4.34 -8.10 16.68
N ALA A 39 -3.15 -8.11 17.28
CA ALA A 39 -2.49 -9.31 17.77
C ALA A 39 -1.84 -9.05 19.15
N PRO A 40 -1.41 -10.11 19.89
CA PRO A 40 -0.74 -9.95 21.18
C PRO A 40 0.53 -9.09 21.11
N GLN A 41 1.27 -9.19 20.00
CA GLN A 41 2.50 -8.43 19.76
C GLN A 41 2.29 -7.01 19.21
N GLY A 42 1.05 -6.52 19.16
CA GLY A 42 0.69 -5.20 18.63
C GLY A 42 -0.23 -5.29 17.41
N GLU A 43 -0.07 -4.38 16.46
CA GLU A 43 -0.89 -4.36 15.24
C GLU A 43 -0.17 -5.09 14.10
N LEU A 44 -0.89 -5.92 13.36
CA LEU A 44 -0.41 -6.51 12.11
C LEU A 44 -1.01 -5.73 10.95
N VAL A 45 -0.16 -5.29 10.03
CA VAL A 45 -0.58 -4.60 8.80
C VAL A 45 -0.47 -5.57 7.63
N TYR A 46 -1.61 -5.86 7.02
CA TYR A 46 -1.66 -6.60 5.76
C TYR A 46 -1.49 -5.59 4.64
N ALA A 47 -0.46 -5.78 3.81
CA ALA A 47 -0.14 -4.83 2.76
C ALA A 47 0.19 -5.55 1.45
N ASN A 48 -0.19 -4.94 0.34
CA ASN A 48 0.25 -5.36 -0.99
C ASN A 48 1.41 -4.47 -1.44
N VAL A 49 2.57 -5.07 -1.67
CA VAL A 49 3.75 -4.39 -2.19
C VAL A 49 3.54 -4.04 -3.66
N VAL A 50 3.84 -2.79 -4.02
CA VAL A 50 3.52 -2.22 -5.34
C VAL A 50 4.71 -2.30 -6.29
N ASN A 51 5.91 -1.94 -5.81
CA ASN A 51 7.10 -1.74 -6.64
C ASN A 51 8.26 -2.71 -6.35
N ASN A 52 8.05 -3.71 -5.48
CA ASN A 52 9.03 -4.76 -5.18
C ASN A 52 8.34 -6.15 -5.07
N PRO A 53 8.00 -6.78 -6.22
CA PRO A 53 7.14 -7.96 -6.25
C PRO A 53 7.74 -9.20 -5.58
N GLY A 54 9.08 -9.29 -5.51
CA GLY A 54 9.78 -10.42 -4.88
C GLY A 54 9.69 -10.44 -3.36
N LEU A 55 9.19 -9.37 -2.73
CA LEU A 55 9.05 -9.29 -1.28
C LEU A 55 7.77 -9.98 -0.77
N GLY A 56 6.72 -10.07 -1.59
CA GLY A 56 5.42 -10.62 -1.21
C GLY A 56 5.10 -11.94 -1.90
N SER A 57 3.99 -12.56 -1.49
CA SER A 57 3.41 -13.73 -2.16
C SER A 57 1.99 -13.45 -2.62
N GLN A 58 1.54 -14.11 -3.68
CA GLN A 58 0.16 -14.00 -4.12
C GLN A 58 -0.75 -14.70 -3.10
N GLN A 59 -1.78 -14.00 -2.63
CA GLN A 59 -2.67 -14.52 -1.60
C GLN A 59 -4.11 -14.08 -1.81
N THR A 60 -5.03 -15.00 -1.55
CA THR A 60 -6.45 -14.70 -1.36
C THR A 60 -6.68 -14.48 0.13
N LEU A 61 -6.96 -13.25 0.52
CA LEU A 61 -7.14 -12.87 1.91
C LEU A 61 -8.59 -13.07 2.33
N MET A 62 -8.77 -13.57 3.55
CA MET A 62 -10.07 -13.75 4.18
C MET A 62 -10.23 -12.73 5.32
N ARG A 63 -11.41 -12.11 5.42
CA ARG A 63 -11.78 -11.23 6.52
C ARG A 63 -13.17 -11.58 7.00
N GLU A 64 -13.32 -11.83 8.31
CA GLU A 64 -14.61 -12.17 8.92
C GLU A 64 -15.30 -13.32 8.16
N ASP A 65 -14.52 -14.37 7.86
CA ASP A 65 -14.90 -15.57 7.09
C ASP A 65 -15.41 -15.34 5.66
N LYS A 66 -15.17 -14.15 5.10
CA LYS A 66 -15.47 -13.81 3.72
C LYS A 66 -14.20 -13.53 2.94
N GLU A 67 -14.21 -13.85 1.65
CA GLU A 67 -13.15 -13.44 0.75
C GLU A 67 -13.09 -11.90 0.71
N TYR A 68 -11.92 -11.37 1.04
CA TYR A 68 -11.65 -9.94 0.95
C TYR A 68 -11.10 -9.58 -0.43
N GLY A 69 -10.26 -10.44 -0.99
CA GLY A 69 -9.74 -10.31 -2.34
C GLY A 69 -8.43 -11.05 -2.55
N THR A 70 -8.02 -11.16 -3.81
CA THR A 70 -6.74 -11.76 -4.20
C THR A 70 -5.75 -10.66 -4.60
N PHE A 71 -4.56 -10.70 -4.01
CA PHE A 71 -3.52 -9.70 -4.20
C PHE A 71 -2.19 -10.37 -4.57
N PRO A 72 -1.41 -9.78 -5.48
CA PRO A 72 -0.23 -10.44 -6.06
C PRO A 72 1.00 -10.48 -5.14
N HIS A 73 1.17 -9.50 -4.24
CA HIS A 73 2.40 -9.34 -3.46
C HIS A 73 2.10 -8.99 -2.00
N VAL A 74 1.43 -9.91 -1.29
CA VAL A 74 1.03 -9.69 0.10
C VAL A 74 2.21 -9.92 1.05
N ILE A 75 2.32 -9.03 2.03
CA ILE A 75 3.18 -9.15 3.20
C ILE A 75 2.39 -8.83 4.47
N ILE A 76 2.89 -9.30 5.61
CA ILE A 76 2.43 -8.90 6.94
C ILE A 76 3.54 -8.09 7.61
N ILE A 77 3.27 -6.83 7.92
CA ILE A 77 4.17 -5.98 8.69
C ILE A 77 3.76 -6.09 10.16
N ASN A 78 4.70 -6.46 11.01
CA ASN A 78 4.54 -6.37 12.47
C ASN A 78 4.77 -4.92 12.90
N ASP A 79 3.75 -4.28 13.47
CA ASP A 79 3.78 -2.90 13.94
C ASP A 79 3.49 -2.85 15.46
N PRO A 80 4.47 -3.21 16.29
CA PRO A 80 4.29 -3.32 17.74
C PRO A 80 3.93 -1.97 18.39
N GLU A 81 4.33 -0.87 17.76
CA GLU A 81 4.14 0.50 18.25
C GLU A 81 2.95 1.21 17.58
N MET A 82 2.17 0.52 16.73
CA MET A 82 1.02 1.07 16.00
C MET A 82 1.34 2.34 15.18
N LYS A 83 2.57 2.44 14.67
CA LYS A 83 3.08 3.60 13.89
C LYS A 83 2.32 3.83 12.58
N PHE A 84 1.74 2.77 12.03
CA PHE A 84 1.08 2.78 10.72
C PHE A 84 -0.44 2.78 10.81
N LYS A 85 -1.01 2.80 12.01
CA LYS A 85 -2.45 2.77 12.23
C LYS A 85 -3.16 3.86 11.43
N GLY A 86 -4.16 3.44 10.66
CA GLY A 86 -4.98 4.34 9.83
C GLY A 86 -4.31 4.84 8.54
N ARG A 87 -3.07 4.42 8.24
CA ARG A 87 -2.42 4.75 6.95
C ARG A 87 -2.97 3.86 5.85
N SER A 88 -3.18 4.44 4.67
CA SER A 88 -3.54 3.70 3.44
C SER A 88 -2.32 3.22 2.64
N LYS A 89 -1.14 3.78 2.95
CA LYS A 89 0.13 3.52 2.28
C LYS A 89 1.28 3.56 3.27
N ILE A 90 2.25 2.66 3.09
CA ILE A 90 3.50 2.62 3.86
C ILE A 90 4.66 2.57 2.87
N CYS A 91 5.59 3.51 3.03
CA CYS A 91 6.88 3.53 2.34
C CYS A 91 7.97 3.11 3.34
N PHE A 92 8.91 2.24 2.94
CA PHE A 92 10.01 1.79 3.79
C PHE A 92 11.22 1.36 2.96
N ASP A 93 12.39 1.31 3.60
CA ASP A 93 13.65 0.87 2.99
C ASP A 93 14.16 -0.40 3.64
N GLU A 94 14.25 -0.38 4.97
CA GLU A 94 14.94 -1.41 5.73
C GLU A 94 13.91 -2.20 6.54
N PHE A 95 14.06 -3.51 6.50
CA PHE A 95 13.20 -4.42 7.23
C PHE A 95 13.96 -5.69 7.59
N THR A 96 13.48 -6.36 8.63
CA THR A 96 13.94 -7.69 9.01
C THR A 96 12.83 -8.69 8.76
N LYS A 97 13.18 -9.86 8.19
CA LYS A 97 12.24 -10.97 8.09
C LYS A 97 12.00 -11.53 9.49
N GLN A 98 10.73 -11.71 9.82
CA GLN A 98 10.30 -12.24 11.10
C GLN A 98 10.03 -13.75 10.97
N PRO A 99 10.34 -14.54 12.00
CA PRO A 99 9.96 -15.94 12.02
C PRO A 99 8.42 -16.08 12.02
N LEU A 100 7.95 -17.23 11.54
CA LEU A 100 6.54 -17.58 11.64
C LEU A 100 6.19 -17.89 13.11
N PRO A 101 5.08 -17.36 13.65
CA PRO A 101 4.57 -17.76 14.97
C PRO A 101 4.24 -19.25 15.01
N ALA A 102 4.36 -19.86 16.19
CA ALA A 102 4.05 -21.28 16.39
C ALA A 102 2.56 -21.60 16.18
N ASP A 103 1.68 -20.62 16.42
CA ASP A 103 0.23 -20.68 16.34
C ASP A 103 -0.33 -20.02 15.07
N ILE A 104 0.47 -19.93 14.01
CA ILE A 104 0.09 -19.24 12.77
C ILE A 104 -1.12 -19.91 12.09
N ASP A 105 -2.03 -19.10 11.55
CA ASP A 105 -3.07 -19.57 10.63
C ASP A 105 -2.40 -20.18 9.40
N LEU A 106 -2.74 -21.44 9.07
CA LEU A 106 -2.17 -22.15 7.93
C LEU A 106 -2.41 -21.44 6.59
N ARG A 107 -3.43 -20.57 6.50
CA ARG A 107 -3.70 -19.71 5.33
C ARG A 107 -2.72 -18.54 5.23
N GLU A 108 -2.13 -18.14 6.35
CA GLU A 108 -1.17 -17.03 6.43
C GLU A 108 0.30 -17.52 6.39
N LYS A 109 0.56 -18.84 6.40
CA LYS A 109 1.90 -19.43 6.52
C LYS A 109 2.87 -19.02 5.41
N ASP A 110 2.35 -18.80 4.20
CA ASP A 110 3.14 -18.50 3.01
C ASP A 110 3.28 -16.98 2.80
N ILE A 111 2.76 -16.17 3.72
CA ILE A 111 2.84 -14.71 3.67
C ILE A 111 4.11 -14.25 4.39
N PRO A 112 5.04 -13.58 3.71
CA PRO A 112 6.23 -13.05 4.34
C PRO A 112 5.89 -12.07 5.47
N ARG A 113 6.46 -12.31 6.65
CA ARG A 113 6.31 -11.43 7.82
C ARG A 113 7.57 -10.59 7.97
N ILE A 114 7.40 -9.28 8.15
CA ILE A 114 8.52 -8.34 8.29
C ILE A 114 8.31 -7.41 9.47
N LEU A 115 9.40 -6.87 10.00
CA LEU A 115 9.42 -5.71 10.88
C LEU A 115 10.20 -4.61 10.17
N ILE A 116 9.54 -3.48 9.90
CA ILE A 116 10.17 -2.32 9.28
C ILE A 116 11.08 -1.65 10.32
N THR A 117 12.32 -1.37 9.93
CA THR A 117 13.32 -0.71 10.77
C THR A 117 13.63 0.70 10.30
N LYS A 118 13.32 1.04 9.04
CA LYS A 118 13.50 2.38 8.48
C LYS A 118 12.56 2.63 7.31
#